data_AF-A0A836RPU2-F1
#
_entry.id   AF-A0A836RPU2-F1
#
_cell.length_a   1.000
_cell.length_b   1.000
_cell.length_c   1.000
_cell.angle_alpha   90.00
_cell.angle_beta   90.00
_cell.angle_gamma   90.00
#
_symmetry.space_group_name_H-M   'P 1'
#
loop_
_entity.id
_entity.type
_entity.pdbx_description
1 polymer ?
#
loop_
_entity_poly.entity_id
_entity_poly.type
_entity_poly.pdbx_seq_one_letter_code
_entity_poly.pdbx_strand_id
1 'polypeptide(L)'
;AVASHWATRPRKIAGFEKVGKEFYPDLKDPNEATALRVVIYDEETASAKPFMVEYKDGAWRIPSHHNYPADAKERLAKTAASLIGIKRAALASRRPSDHERFGVVDPLDDTKPTLKGRGHRITLFKEGNVLVDLIIGRKIEGAEDEYYVRRADEKETYRARLNLDISTKFSDWVESDLLKLDRYDLVKLRSSKPVVDPTGRIVGEDVVELTRKSSSDDWKLAGLDEEKEELDTSKISSIEFALDDLKLVGVRPKPQYEGKPLLTADLTFEPPDPIAKNPQVMQAVLEQLRQDLASRGFFLGPDRDHPEKRRVYSREGELTVCTNKGIVYHLHFGNVFEGTEEEIEIGKSSSKDQEQKDST
;
A
#
# COMPACT_ATOMS: atom_id res chain seq x y z
N ALA A 1 54.33 -37.17 -25.85
CA ALA A 1 53.15 -36.53 -26.48
C ALA A 1 52.31 -35.76 -25.44
N VAL A 2 52.93 -34.87 -24.66
CA VAL A 2 52.24 -34.10 -23.58
C VAL A 2 52.22 -32.59 -23.87
N ALA A 3 53.04 -32.12 -24.81
CA ALA A 3 53.16 -30.70 -25.15
C ALA A 3 52.05 -30.15 -26.10
N SER A 4 51.29 -31.02 -26.77
CA SER A 4 50.25 -30.60 -27.73
C SER A 4 48.88 -30.32 -27.10
N HIS A 5 48.66 -30.71 -25.83
CA HIS A 5 47.34 -30.59 -25.21
C HIS A 5 47.03 -29.20 -24.61
N TRP A 6 48.04 -28.34 -24.48
CA TRP A 6 47.89 -26.97 -23.98
C TRP A 6 47.71 -25.92 -25.08
N ALA A 7 48.04 -26.25 -26.34
CA ALA A 7 47.99 -25.31 -27.47
C ALA A 7 46.61 -25.22 -28.15
N THR A 8 45.68 -26.10 -27.82
CA THR A 8 44.36 -26.22 -28.48
C THR A 8 43.18 -25.93 -27.57
N ARG A 9 43.40 -25.37 -26.36
CA ARG A 9 42.28 -24.81 -25.59
C ARG A 9 41.78 -23.54 -26.30
N PRO A 10 40.53 -23.50 -26.80
CA PRO A 10 40.00 -22.29 -27.40
C PRO A 10 40.11 -21.14 -26.38
N ARG A 11 40.73 -20.02 -26.79
CA ARG A 11 40.76 -18.81 -25.97
C ARG A 11 39.32 -18.41 -25.70
N LYS A 12 38.96 -18.23 -24.42
CA LYS A 12 37.68 -17.63 -24.06
C LYS A 12 37.56 -16.30 -24.81
N ILE A 13 36.50 -16.15 -25.61
CA ILE A 13 36.24 -14.92 -26.33
C ILE A 13 36.00 -13.83 -25.28
N ALA A 14 36.85 -12.81 -25.29
CA ALA A 14 36.80 -11.72 -24.31
C ALA A 14 35.38 -11.14 -24.25
N GLY A 15 34.79 -11.10 -23.06
CA GLY A 15 33.48 -10.55 -22.72
C GLY A 15 32.28 -11.51 -22.83
N PHE A 16 32.49 -12.82 -23.02
CA PHE A 16 31.46 -13.85 -22.85
C PHE A 16 31.64 -14.69 -21.57
N GLU A 17 32.60 -14.35 -20.71
CA GLU A 17 33.00 -15.16 -19.54
C GLU A 17 31.94 -15.23 -18.46
N LYS A 18 31.00 -14.27 -18.47
CA LYS A 18 29.85 -14.22 -17.54
C LYS A 18 28.62 -14.94 -18.08
N VAL A 19 28.56 -15.25 -19.37
CA VAL A 19 27.42 -15.97 -19.97
C VAL A 19 27.33 -17.37 -19.38
N GLY A 20 26.11 -17.82 -19.08
CA GLY A 20 25.81 -19.07 -18.38
C GLY A 20 25.99 -19.02 -16.85
N LYS A 21 26.61 -17.96 -16.30
CA LYS A 21 26.76 -17.77 -14.86
C LYS A 21 25.57 -17.03 -14.25
N GLU A 22 25.31 -17.33 -12.98
CA GLU A 22 24.29 -16.65 -12.18
C GLU A 22 24.66 -15.18 -11.92
N PHE A 23 23.66 -14.29 -11.91
CA PHE A 23 23.85 -12.88 -11.57
C PHE A 23 24.44 -12.69 -10.17
N TYR A 24 23.90 -13.46 -9.21
CA TYR A 24 24.24 -13.44 -7.80
C TYR A 24 24.44 -14.88 -7.32
N PRO A 25 25.61 -15.49 -7.57
CA PRO A 25 25.87 -16.88 -7.19
C PRO A 25 25.86 -17.10 -5.67
N ASP A 26 26.08 -16.05 -4.87
CA ASP A 26 26.14 -16.12 -3.41
C ASP A 26 24.74 -16.10 -2.76
N LEU A 27 23.70 -15.69 -3.49
CA LEU A 27 22.31 -15.76 -3.00
C LEU A 27 21.81 -17.21 -3.11
N LYS A 28 21.83 -17.94 -2.00
CA LYS A 28 21.40 -19.35 -1.93
C LYS A 28 20.20 -19.60 -1.04
N ASP A 29 20.02 -18.81 0.02
CA ASP A 29 18.86 -18.91 0.92
C ASP A 29 17.94 -17.69 0.74
N PRO A 30 16.67 -17.88 0.36
CA PRO A 30 15.71 -16.79 0.19
C PRO A 30 15.36 -16.06 1.50
N ASN A 31 15.62 -16.68 2.66
CA ASN A 31 15.28 -16.10 3.96
C ASN A 31 16.34 -15.14 4.51
N GLU A 32 17.47 -14.99 3.83
CA GLU A 32 18.54 -14.08 4.26
C GLU A 32 18.21 -12.60 4.05
N ALA A 33 17.28 -12.30 3.13
CA ALA A 33 16.86 -10.93 2.87
C ALA A 33 16.03 -10.39 4.05
N THR A 34 16.42 -9.23 4.56
CA THR A 34 15.71 -8.48 5.61
C THR A 34 15.05 -7.21 5.07
N ALA A 35 15.26 -6.87 3.80
CA ALA A 35 14.51 -5.81 3.13
C ALA A 35 14.47 -6.02 1.62
N LEU A 36 13.43 -5.49 0.99
CA LEU A 36 13.26 -5.39 -0.46
C LEU A 36 12.92 -3.96 -0.83
N ARG A 37 13.56 -3.47 -1.89
CA ARG A 37 13.16 -2.25 -2.58
C ARG A 37 12.88 -2.57 -4.04
N VAL A 38 11.74 -2.13 -4.52
CA VAL A 38 11.34 -2.22 -5.92
C VAL A 38 11.09 -0.81 -6.43
N VAL A 39 11.66 -0.47 -7.57
CA VAL A 39 11.44 0.81 -8.24
C VAL A 39 10.83 0.52 -9.59
N ILE A 40 9.57 0.89 -9.75
CA ILE A 40 8.88 0.84 -11.03
C ILE A 40 8.98 2.22 -11.68
N TYR A 41 9.37 2.26 -12.95
CA TYR A 41 9.39 3.49 -13.72
C TYR A 41 8.22 3.49 -14.69
N ASP A 42 7.47 4.58 -14.70
CA ASP A 42 6.38 4.83 -15.63
C ASP A 42 6.86 5.83 -16.69
N GLU A 43 6.98 5.38 -17.94
CA GLU A 43 7.43 6.23 -19.05
C GLU A 43 6.38 7.30 -19.44
N GLU A 44 5.09 7.08 -19.17
CA GLU A 44 4.03 8.04 -19.51
C GLU A 44 4.06 9.25 -18.60
N THR A 45 4.25 9.01 -17.29
CA THR A 45 4.34 10.06 -16.28
C THR A 45 5.76 10.52 -15.99
N ALA A 46 6.76 9.86 -16.59
CA ALA A 46 8.19 10.05 -16.33
C ALA A 46 8.55 9.99 -14.84
N SER A 47 7.92 9.07 -14.10
CA SER A 47 8.04 8.98 -12.64
C SER A 47 8.60 7.62 -12.20
N ALA A 48 9.47 7.65 -11.19
CA ALA A 48 9.98 6.46 -10.51
C ALA A 48 9.25 6.28 -9.18
N LYS A 49 8.61 5.13 -8.98
CA LYS A 49 7.83 4.81 -7.79
C LYS A 49 8.57 3.77 -6.94
N PRO A 50 9.27 4.19 -5.88
CA PRO A 50 9.93 3.27 -4.96
C PRO A 50 8.92 2.68 -3.98
N PHE A 51 8.83 1.36 -3.95
CA PHE A 51 8.19 0.58 -2.90
C PHE A 51 9.27 -0.09 -2.06
N MET A 52 9.14 -0.03 -0.73
CA MET A 52 10.10 -0.63 0.18
C MET A 52 9.40 -1.34 1.33
N VAL A 53 9.95 -2.50 1.69
CA VAL A 53 9.58 -3.27 2.87
C VAL A 53 10.84 -3.69 3.60
N GLU A 54 10.88 -3.52 4.91
CA GLU A 54 12.07 -3.81 5.72
C GLU A 54 11.73 -4.40 7.08
N TYR A 55 12.61 -5.26 7.58
CA TYR A 55 12.61 -5.74 8.95
C TYR A 55 13.51 -4.86 9.80
N LYS A 56 12.91 -4.10 10.72
CA LYS A 56 13.61 -3.14 11.57
C LYS A 56 13.00 -3.08 12.97
N ASP A 57 13.84 -3.02 13.99
CA ASP A 57 13.49 -3.04 15.42
C ASP A 57 12.49 -4.16 15.78
N GLY A 58 12.71 -5.37 15.26
CA GLY A 58 11.91 -6.55 15.59
C GLY A 58 10.61 -6.72 14.79
N ALA A 59 10.27 -5.80 13.89
CA ALA A 59 9.03 -5.83 13.11
C ALA A 59 9.24 -5.52 11.62
N TRP A 60 8.40 -6.11 10.78
CA TRP A 60 8.31 -5.76 9.35
C TRP A 60 7.52 -4.47 9.18
N ARG A 61 7.98 -3.61 8.28
CA ARG A 61 7.40 -2.28 8.03
C ARG A 61 7.44 -1.92 6.56
N ILE A 62 6.52 -1.05 6.14
CA ILE A 62 6.51 -0.44 4.81
C ILE A 62 6.80 1.07 4.98
N PRO A 63 8.07 1.51 4.82
CA PRO A 63 8.43 2.91 5.05
C PRO A 63 7.67 3.91 4.16
N SER A 64 7.37 3.53 2.91
CA SER A 64 6.58 4.36 1.98
C SER A 64 5.13 4.57 2.44
N HIS A 65 4.64 3.78 3.39
CA HIS A 65 3.27 3.81 3.90
C HIS A 65 3.25 4.14 5.39
N HIS A 66 3.89 5.25 5.76
CA HIS A 66 3.91 5.75 7.15
C HIS A 66 4.52 4.74 8.14
N ASN A 67 5.45 3.90 7.70
CA ASN A 67 6.02 2.79 8.47
C ASN A 67 4.98 1.76 8.96
N TYR A 68 3.92 1.54 8.18
CA TYR A 68 2.87 0.59 8.54
C TYR A 68 3.43 -0.82 8.80
N PRO A 69 3.02 -1.50 9.89
CA PRO A 69 3.42 -2.89 10.16
C PRO A 69 2.98 -3.83 9.05
N ALA A 70 3.89 -4.69 8.60
CA ALA A 70 3.64 -5.62 7.51
C ALA A 70 3.73 -7.07 7.96
N ASP A 71 3.15 -7.98 7.15
CA ASP A 71 3.40 -9.42 7.24
C ASP A 71 4.23 -9.86 6.03
N ALA A 72 5.45 -9.32 5.97
CA ALA A 72 6.26 -9.36 4.76
C ALA A 72 7.17 -10.59 4.64
N LYS A 73 7.29 -11.41 5.70
CA LYS A 73 8.31 -12.47 5.76
C LYS A 73 8.17 -13.48 4.64
N GLU A 74 6.98 -14.07 4.49
CA GLU A 74 6.72 -15.11 3.48
C GLU A 74 6.77 -14.53 2.06
N ARG A 75 6.17 -13.35 1.86
CA ARG A 75 6.17 -12.65 0.57
C ARG A 75 7.59 -12.30 0.12
N LEU A 76 8.41 -11.76 1.02
CA LEU A 76 9.80 -11.44 0.72
C LEU A 76 10.60 -12.70 0.37
N ALA A 77 10.46 -13.77 1.14
CA ALA A 77 11.14 -15.03 0.86
C ALA A 77 10.74 -15.57 -0.52
N LYS A 78 9.46 -15.48 -0.89
CA LYS A 78 8.98 -15.87 -2.22
C LYS A 78 9.59 -15.02 -3.34
N THR A 79 9.63 -13.70 -3.17
CA THR A 79 10.30 -12.80 -4.11
C THR A 79 11.81 -13.10 -4.20
N ALA A 80 12.49 -13.28 -3.07
CA ALA A 80 13.91 -13.61 -3.04
C ALA A 80 14.22 -14.94 -3.72
N ALA A 81 13.37 -15.96 -3.54
CA ALA A 81 13.49 -17.24 -4.21
C ALA A 81 13.41 -17.10 -5.74
N SER A 82 12.58 -16.19 -6.26
CA SER A 82 12.48 -15.92 -7.70
C SER A 82 13.76 -15.29 -8.30
N LEU A 83 14.63 -14.73 -7.45
CA LEU A 83 15.89 -14.10 -7.85
C LEU A 83 17.10 -15.06 -7.77
N ILE A 84 16.94 -16.18 -7.08
CA ILE A 84 17.97 -17.22 -6.95
C ILE A 84 18.17 -17.91 -8.30
N GLY A 85 19.43 -18.07 -8.70
CA GLY A 85 19.78 -18.86 -9.87
C GLY A 85 19.48 -18.21 -11.21
N ILE A 86 19.10 -16.92 -11.26
CA ILE A 86 18.94 -16.19 -12.53
C ILE A 86 20.29 -16.19 -13.25
N LYS A 87 20.31 -16.82 -14.43
CA LYS A 87 21.51 -16.92 -15.27
C LYS A 87 21.54 -15.84 -16.34
N ARG A 88 22.76 -15.39 -16.65
CA ARG A 88 23.05 -14.58 -17.83
C ARG A 88 22.97 -15.46 -19.07
N ALA A 89 21.79 -15.58 -19.68
CA ALA A 89 21.54 -16.52 -20.77
C ALA A 89 22.36 -16.19 -22.03
N ALA A 90 22.37 -14.93 -22.44
CA ALA A 90 23.17 -14.44 -23.57
C ALA A 90 23.60 -12.99 -23.34
N LEU A 91 24.76 -12.60 -23.89
CA LEU A 91 25.18 -11.21 -23.90
C LEU A 91 24.41 -10.43 -24.96
N ALA A 92 23.78 -9.31 -24.58
CA ALA A 92 23.09 -8.40 -25.50
C ALA A 92 24.00 -7.23 -25.93
N SER A 93 24.67 -6.57 -24.97
CA SER A 93 25.66 -5.52 -25.27
C SER A 93 26.65 -5.33 -24.12
N ARG A 94 27.76 -4.64 -24.42
CA ARG A 94 28.78 -4.20 -23.46
C ARG A 94 28.82 -2.69 -23.28
N ARG A 95 28.01 -1.95 -24.04
CA ARG A 95 28.09 -0.50 -24.14
C ARG A 95 26.99 0.14 -23.30
N PRO A 96 27.33 1.05 -22.37
CA PRO A 96 26.34 1.84 -21.64
C PRO A 96 25.44 2.68 -22.54
N SER A 97 25.91 3.07 -23.74
CA SER A 97 25.10 3.79 -24.73
C SER A 97 23.87 3.00 -25.20
N ASP A 98 23.89 1.67 -25.07
CA ASP A 98 22.79 0.82 -25.52
C ASP A 98 21.77 0.57 -24.40
N HIS A 99 22.00 1.08 -23.18
CA HIS A 99 21.10 0.86 -22.04
C HIS A 99 19.69 1.36 -22.31
N GLU A 100 19.56 2.55 -22.92
CA GLU A 100 18.25 3.13 -23.28
C GLU A 100 17.49 2.22 -24.25
N ARG A 101 18.18 1.71 -25.28
CA ARG A 101 17.59 0.79 -26.27
C ARG A 101 17.03 -0.47 -25.62
N PHE A 102 17.72 -1.01 -24.61
CA PHE A 102 17.29 -2.22 -23.91
C PHE A 102 16.34 -1.96 -22.75
N GLY A 103 16.02 -0.70 -22.44
CA GLY A 103 15.16 -0.35 -21.32
C GLY A 103 15.84 -0.53 -19.96
N VAL A 104 17.17 -0.42 -19.90
CA VAL A 104 17.96 -0.92 -18.78
C VAL A 104 18.75 0.22 -18.09
N VAL A 105 18.34 1.47 -18.38
CA VAL A 105 18.77 2.67 -17.64
C VAL A 105 18.24 2.57 -16.21
N ASP A 106 19.05 2.97 -15.24
CA ASP A 106 18.65 2.95 -13.83
C ASP A 106 17.50 3.95 -13.61
N PRO A 107 16.35 3.51 -13.08
CA PRO A 107 15.20 4.37 -12.89
C PRO A 107 15.45 5.51 -11.90
N LEU A 108 16.43 5.38 -11.01
CA LEU A 108 16.79 6.39 -10.00
C LEU A 108 17.98 7.28 -10.42
N ASP A 109 18.50 7.13 -11.65
CA ASP A 109 19.66 7.89 -12.09
C ASP A 109 19.25 9.26 -12.66
N ASP A 110 19.23 10.27 -11.80
CA ASP A 110 18.87 11.65 -12.18
C ASP A 110 19.96 12.35 -13.01
N THR A 111 21.14 11.75 -13.15
CA THR A 111 22.23 12.32 -13.97
C THR A 111 22.01 12.09 -15.47
N LYS A 112 21.12 11.14 -15.82
CA LYS A 112 20.79 10.84 -17.22
C LYS A 112 19.58 11.65 -17.69
N PRO A 113 19.76 12.50 -18.72
CA PRO A 113 18.67 13.36 -19.21
C PRO A 113 17.56 12.57 -19.92
N THR A 114 17.81 11.30 -20.26
CA THR A 114 16.81 10.47 -20.91
C THR A 114 15.75 10.00 -19.92
N LEU A 115 14.50 10.33 -20.23
CA LEU A 115 13.30 9.84 -19.55
C LEU A 115 12.81 8.53 -20.19
N LYS A 116 13.43 8.08 -21.28
CA LYS A 116 13.06 6.87 -22.02
C LYS A 116 14.02 5.74 -21.71
N GLY A 117 13.55 4.50 -21.85
CA GLY A 117 14.40 3.33 -21.72
C GLY A 117 14.94 3.11 -20.31
N ARG A 118 14.26 3.65 -19.30
CA ARG A 118 14.48 3.34 -17.88
C ARG A 118 13.83 1.99 -17.57
N GLY A 119 14.55 1.19 -16.79
CA GLY A 119 14.11 -0.12 -16.37
C GLY A 119 13.45 -0.11 -15.01
N HIS A 120 13.02 -1.28 -14.56
CA HIS A 120 12.61 -1.52 -13.19
C HIS A 120 13.80 -1.99 -12.38
N ARG A 121 13.94 -1.52 -11.14
CA ARG A 121 15.07 -1.90 -10.27
C ARG A 121 14.58 -2.67 -9.07
N ILE A 122 15.24 -3.78 -8.77
CA ILE A 122 14.97 -4.61 -7.60
C ILE A 122 16.24 -4.71 -6.79
N THR A 123 16.14 -4.37 -5.51
CA THR A 123 17.25 -4.49 -4.57
C THR A 123 16.83 -5.33 -3.36
N LEU A 124 17.57 -6.40 -3.07
CA LEU A 124 17.46 -7.14 -1.81
C LEU A 124 18.57 -6.72 -0.86
N PHE A 125 18.23 -6.58 0.41
CA PHE A 125 19.19 -6.23 1.46
C PHE A 125 19.18 -7.25 2.60
N LYS A 126 20.32 -7.36 3.28
CA LYS A 126 20.49 -8.05 4.55
C LYS A 126 21.21 -7.11 5.50
N GLU A 127 20.51 -6.64 6.52
CA GLU A 127 21.05 -5.73 7.54
C GLU A 127 21.75 -4.49 6.91
N GLY A 128 21.15 -3.94 5.85
CA GLY A 128 21.69 -2.80 5.09
C GLY A 128 22.68 -3.16 3.97
N ASN A 129 23.23 -4.37 3.95
CA ASN A 129 24.11 -4.83 2.86
C ASN A 129 23.30 -5.29 1.64
N VAL A 130 23.72 -4.92 0.43
CA VAL A 130 23.05 -5.31 -0.82
C VAL A 130 23.38 -6.76 -1.17
N LEU A 131 22.36 -7.61 -1.24
CA LEU A 131 22.47 -9.00 -1.71
C LEU A 131 22.24 -9.13 -3.22
N VAL A 132 21.27 -8.37 -3.73
CA VAL A 132 20.88 -8.33 -5.14
C VAL A 132 20.59 -6.89 -5.53
N ASP A 133 21.04 -6.49 -6.71
CA ASP A 133 20.68 -5.22 -7.34
C ASP A 133 20.56 -5.40 -8.86
N LEU A 134 19.34 -5.64 -9.32
CA LEU A 134 19.03 -5.94 -10.71
C LEU A 134 18.21 -4.83 -11.33
N ILE A 135 18.58 -4.45 -12.54
CA ILE A 135 17.77 -3.60 -13.42
C ILE A 135 17.23 -4.46 -14.54
N ILE A 136 15.92 -4.51 -14.64
CA ILE A 136 15.15 -5.25 -15.61
C ILE A 136 14.62 -4.26 -16.63
N GLY A 137 14.93 -4.49 -17.89
CA GLY A 137 14.45 -3.70 -19.00
C GLY A 137 13.36 -4.40 -19.78
N ARG A 138 13.33 -4.10 -21.08
CA ARG A 138 12.26 -4.51 -21.98
C ARG A 138 12.17 -6.04 -22.07
N LYS A 139 10.94 -6.54 -22.17
CA LYS A 139 10.68 -7.92 -22.58
C LYS A 139 11.17 -8.12 -24.01
N ILE A 140 11.73 -9.30 -24.28
CA ILE A 140 12.23 -9.65 -25.60
C ILE A 140 11.06 -10.13 -26.45
N GLU A 141 10.87 -9.48 -27.60
CA GLU A 141 9.80 -9.80 -28.53
C GLU A 141 9.90 -11.25 -29.02
N GLY A 142 8.77 -11.96 -29.03
CA GLY A 142 8.69 -13.36 -29.46
C GLY A 142 9.30 -14.38 -28.50
N ALA A 143 9.81 -13.97 -27.33
CA ALA A 143 10.32 -14.86 -26.30
C ALA A 143 9.42 -14.88 -25.06
N GLU A 144 9.18 -16.08 -24.53
CA GLU A 144 8.46 -16.26 -23.28
C GLU A 144 9.37 -15.94 -22.09
N ASP A 145 8.94 -14.97 -21.28
CA ASP A 145 9.57 -14.54 -20.04
C ASP A 145 11.06 -14.21 -20.09
N GLU A 146 11.55 -13.80 -21.26
CA GLU A 146 12.90 -13.26 -21.40
C GLU A 146 12.92 -11.74 -21.42
N TYR A 147 13.86 -11.16 -20.69
CA TYR A 147 14.04 -9.72 -20.55
C TYR A 147 15.51 -9.35 -20.75
N TYR A 148 15.75 -8.09 -21.08
CA TYR A 148 17.08 -7.50 -20.95
C TYR A 148 17.34 -7.17 -19.47
N VAL A 149 18.48 -7.59 -18.96
CA VAL A 149 18.81 -7.49 -17.53
C VAL A 149 20.27 -7.12 -17.36
N ARG A 150 20.56 -6.27 -16.37
CA ARG A 150 21.93 -6.04 -15.89
C ARG A 150 21.95 -5.86 -14.38
N ARG A 151 23.13 -6.01 -13.77
CA ARG A 151 23.35 -5.46 -12.44
C ARG A 151 23.49 -3.94 -12.54
N ALA A 152 23.11 -3.23 -11.48
CA ALA A 152 23.23 -1.77 -11.43
C ALA A 152 24.69 -1.30 -11.60
N ASP A 153 25.65 -2.06 -11.11
CA ASP A 153 27.10 -1.80 -11.16
C ASP A 153 27.79 -2.33 -12.43
N GLU A 154 27.07 -3.04 -13.30
CA GLU A 154 27.62 -3.59 -14.54
C GLU A 154 27.26 -2.73 -15.77
N LYS A 155 28.20 -2.64 -16.71
CA LYS A 155 27.97 -1.98 -18.01
C LYS A 155 27.30 -2.93 -19.01
N GLU A 156 27.61 -4.22 -18.92
CA GLU A 156 27.08 -5.23 -19.81
C GLU A 156 25.59 -5.49 -19.57
N THR A 157 24.85 -5.69 -20.65
CA THR A 157 23.44 -6.09 -20.65
C THR A 157 23.34 -7.51 -21.16
N TYR A 158 22.54 -8.32 -20.47
CA TYR A 158 22.30 -9.72 -20.80
C TYR A 158 20.82 -9.96 -21.10
N ARG A 159 20.55 -11.05 -21.80
CA ARG A 159 19.22 -11.67 -21.83
C ARG A 159 19.13 -12.63 -20.66
N ALA A 160 18.01 -12.63 -19.96
CA ALA A 160 17.74 -13.59 -18.90
C ALA A 160 16.26 -13.96 -18.90
N ARG A 161 15.97 -15.22 -18.58
CA ARG A 161 14.61 -15.65 -18.28
C ARG A 161 14.29 -15.28 -16.85
N LEU A 162 13.15 -14.62 -16.64
CA LEU A 162 12.70 -14.11 -15.35
C LEU A 162 11.29 -14.60 -15.08
N ASN A 163 11.09 -15.32 -13.98
CA ASN A 163 9.76 -15.65 -13.46
C ASN A 163 9.62 -14.99 -12.09
N LEU A 164 9.35 -13.69 -12.10
CA LEU A 164 9.38 -12.86 -10.90
C LEU A 164 7.99 -12.78 -10.27
N ASP A 165 7.93 -13.08 -8.97
CA ASP A 165 6.75 -12.76 -8.16
C ASP A 165 7.06 -11.53 -7.33
N ILE A 166 6.74 -10.35 -7.89
CA ILE A 166 7.02 -9.05 -7.29
C ILE A 166 5.73 -8.25 -7.30
N SER A 167 5.41 -7.64 -6.16
CA SER A 167 4.34 -6.68 -6.06
C SER A 167 4.82 -5.41 -5.38
N THR A 168 4.33 -4.28 -5.88
CA THR A 168 4.44 -2.97 -5.24
C THR A 168 3.13 -2.51 -4.62
N LYS A 169 2.08 -3.33 -4.68
CA LYS A 169 0.76 -3.01 -4.11
C LYS A 169 0.81 -3.21 -2.61
N PHE A 170 0.38 -2.21 -1.85
CA PHE A 170 0.37 -2.24 -0.40
C PHE A 170 -0.33 -3.48 0.17
N SER A 171 -1.50 -3.83 -0.37
CA SER A 171 -2.33 -4.97 0.07
C SER A 171 -1.63 -6.32 0.01
N ASP A 172 -0.61 -6.48 -0.85
CA ASP A 172 0.09 -7.75 -1.02
C ASP A 172 1.16 -7.99 0.08
N TRP A 173 1.39 -6.99 0.93
CA TRP A 173 2.41 -7.01 1.99
C TRP A 173 1.82 -6.91 3.40
N VAL A 174 0.50 -6.85 3.51
CA VAL A 174 -0.24 -6.70 4.77
C VAL A 174 -1.38 -7.70 4.82
N GLU A 175 -1.95 -7.88 6.02
CA GLU A 175 -3.26 -8.52 6.13
C GLU A 175 -4.31 -7.63 5.46
N SER A 176 -4.86 -8.10 4.35
CA SER A 176 -5.83 -7.36 3.55
C SER A 176 -7.26 -7.52 4.05
N ASP A 177 -7.58 -8.61 4.75
CA ASP A 177 -8.87 -8.78 5.42
C ASP A 177 -8.89 -7.92 6.69
N LEU A 178 -9.52 -6.75 6.57
CA LEU A 178 -9.49 -5.73 7.61
C LEU A 178 -10.28 -6.15 8.85
N LEU A 179 -11.42 -6.79 8.66
CA LEU A 179 -12.36 -7.07 9.75
C LEU A 179 -12.14 -8.48 10.33
N LYS A 180 -11.60 -9.42 9.56
CA LYS A 180 -11.55 -10.85 9.91
C LYS A 180 -12.91 -11.36 10.34
N LEU A 181 -13.93 -10.86 9.66
CA LEU A 181 -15.32 -11.05 9.99
C LEU A 181 -15.82 -12.32 9.29
N ASP A 182 -16.55 -13.15 10.01
CA ASP A 182 -17.40 -14.15 9.37
C ASP A 182 -18.84 -13.61 9.35
N ARG A 183 -19.42 -13.50 8.15
CA ARG A 183 -20.80 -13.02 8.00
C ARG A 183 -21.84 -13.83 8.78
N TYR A 184 -21.58 -15.11 9.05
CA TYR A 184 -22.48 -15.94 9.87
C TYR A 184 -22.44 -15.56 11.35
N ASP A 185 -21.43 -14.83 11.81
CA ASP A 185 -21.39 -14.35 13.17
C ASP A 185 -22.20 -13.08 13.40
N LEU A 186 -22.68 -12.41 12.33
CA LEU A 186 -23.40 -11.14 12.43
C LEU A 186 -24.74 -11.31 13.16
N VAL A 187 -25.02 -10.43 14.13
CA VAL A 187 -26.28 -10.44 14.89
C VAL A 187 -26.94 -9.06 14.99
N LYS A 188 -26.19 -7.98 14.78
CA LYS A 188 -26.73 -6.63 14.78
C LYS A 188 -25.98 -5.73 13.79
N LEU A 189 -26.74 -4.99 12.99
CA LEU A 189 -26.25 -3.93 12.13
C LEU A 189 -26.99 -2.65 12.52
N ARG A 190 -26.27 -1.61 12.93
CA ARG A 190 -26.84 -0.29 13.21
C ARG A 190 -26.17 0.72 12.30
N SER A 191 -26.90 1.19 11.29
CA SER A 191 -26.49 2.33 10.48
C SER A 191 -26.99 3.61 11.12
N SER A 192 -26.15 4.63 11.14
CA SER A 192 -26.52 5.97 11.61
C SER A 192 -25.93 7.05 10.74
N LYS A 193 -26.75 8.02 10.34
CA LYS A 193 -26.30 9.20 9.58
C LYS A 193 -26.67 10.48 10.33
N PRO A 194 -25.72 11.39 10.60
CA PRO A 194 -26.04 12.66 11.25
C PRO A 194 -26.90 13.54 10.34
N VAL A 195 -27.98 14.10 10.88
CA VAL A 195 -28.81 15.10 10.19
C VAL A 195 -28.24 16.47 10.49
N VAL A 196 -27.82 17.17 9.44
CA VAL A 196 -27.15 18.47 9.53
C VAL A 196 -28.08 19.56 8.99
N ASP A 197 -28.25 20.64 9.73
CA ASP A 197 -29.04 21.79 9.29
C ASP A 197 -28.30 22.67 8.26
N PRO A 198 -28.96 23.65 7.61
CA PRO A 198 -28.30 24.53 6.65
C PRO A 198 -27.16 25.38 7.24
N THR A 199 -27.05 25.47 8.56
CA THR A 199 -25.95 26.18 9.26
C THR A 199 -24.76 25.26 9.58
N GLY A 200 -24.85 23.97 9.24
CA GLY A 200 -23.80 22.99 9.48
C GLY A 200 -23.85 22.36 10.88
N ARG A 201 -24.93 22.56 11.64
CA ARG A 201 -25.09 21.98 12.98
C ARG A 201 -25.79 20.63 12.91
N ILE A 202 -25.34 19.68 13.72
CA ILE A 202 -26.03 18.39 13.90
C ILE A 202 -27.31 18.65 14.69
N VAL A 203 -28.45 18.35 14.08
CA VAL A 203 -29.79 18.53 14.68
C VAL A 203 -30.52 17.21 14.92
N GLY A 204 -30.00 16.10 14.39
CA GLY A 204 -30.60 14.78 14.52
C GLY A 204 -29.68 13.67 14.04
N GLU A 205 -30.21 12.46 14.00
CA GLU A 205 -29.54 11.27 13.47
C GLU A 205 -30.61 10.35 12.90
N ASP A 206 -30.44 9.95 11.64
CA ASP A 206 -31.26 8.91 11.02
C ASP A 206 -30.63 7.56 11.37
N VAL A 207 -31.39 6.68 12.00
CA VAL A 207 -30.90 5.39 12.51
C VAL A 207 -31.71 4.25 11.90
N VAL A 208 -31.00 3.24 11.41
CA VAL A 208 -31.56 1.98 10.95
C VAL A 208 -30.90 0.87 11.74
N GLU A 209 -31.70 0.04 12.43
CA GLU A 209 -31.19 -1.05 13.25
C GLU A 209 -31.81 -2.39 12.81
N LEU A 210 -30.95 -3.30 12.37
CA LEU A 210 -31.27 -4.67 12.03
C LEU A 210 -30.71 -5.60 13.12
N THR A 211 -31.51 -6.57 13.55
CA THR A 211 -31.11 -7.57 14.56
C THR A 211 -31.57 -8.97 14.20
N ARG A 212 -30.79 -9.98 14.58
CA ARG A 212 -31.19 -11.39 14.57
C ARG A 212 -30.55 -12.10 15.76
N LYS A 213 -31.07 -13.25 16.17
CA LYS A 213 -30.52 -14.00 17.31
C LYS A 213 -29.30 -14.83 16.92
N SER A 214 -29.32 -15.41 15.72
CA SER A 214 -28.24 -16.22 15.16
C SER A 214 -28.29 -16.17 13.63
N SER A 215 -27.31 -16.78 12.96
CA SER A 215 -27.27 -16.88 11.49
C SER A 215 -28.44 -17.62 10.87
N SER A 216 -29.14 -18.47 11.62
CA SER A 216 -30.31 -19.21 11.14
C SER A 216 -31.63 -18.49 11.37
N ASP A 217 -31.62 -17.36 12.09
CA ASP A 217 -32.80 -16.55 12.32
C ASP A 217 -32.90 -15.43 11.28
N ASP A 218 -34.14 -15.10 10.90
CA ASP A 218 -34.39 -13.98 10.01
C ASP A 218 -34.02 -12.64 10.66
N TRP A 219 -33.54 -11.71 9.82
CA TRP A 219 -33.28 -10.34 10.23
C TRP A 219 -34.58 -9.62 10.55
N LYS A 220 -34.55 -8.83 11.63
CA LYS A 220 -35.63 -7.95 12.08
C LYS A 220 -35.19 -6.51 11.98
N LEU A 221 -36.03 -5.66 11.41
CA LEU A 221 -35.82 -4.22 11.36
C LEU A 221 -36.60 -3.53 12.49
N ALA A 222 -35.92 -2.71 13.27
CA ALA A 222 -36.57 -1.93 14.33
C ALA A 222 -37.60 -0.96 13.73
N GLY A 223 -38.85 -1.05 14.19
CA GLY A 223 -39.94 -0.16 13.77
C GLY A 223 -40.66 -0.54 12.47
N LEU A 224 -40.38 -1.73 11.89
CA LEU A 224 -41.07 -2.25 10.70
C LEU A 224 -42.53 -2.65 11.04
N ASP A 225 -43.48 -2.25 10.20
CA ASP A 225 -44.87 -2.75 10.25
C ASP A 225 -44.97 -4.07 9.48
N GLU A 226 -44.74 -5.19 10.17
CA GLU A 226 -44.72 -6.55 9.60
C GLU A 226 -46.07 -6.95 8.93
N GLU A 227 -47.17 -6.23 9.16
CA GLU A 227 -48.45 -6.50 8.49
C GLU A 227 -48.53 -5.91 7.07
N LYS A 228 -47.73 -4.87 6.78
CA LYS A 228 -47.80 -4.11 5.51
C LYS A 228 -46.50 -4.12 4.72
N GLU A 229 -45.39 -4.33 5.39
CA GLU A 229 -44.05 -4.19 4.85
C GLU A 229 -43.25 -5.46 5.07
N GLU A 230 -42.39 -5.80 4.11
CA GLU A 230 -41.48 -6.93 4.19
C GLU A 230 -40.05 -6.43 3.97
N LEU A 231 -39.11 -7.09 4.66
CA LEU A 231 -37.72 -6.74 4.60
C LEU A 231 -37.08 -7.30 3.32
N ASP A 232 -36.40 -6.45 2.55
CA ASP A 232 -35.65 -6.89 1.37
C ASP A 232 -34.35 -7.59 1.80
N THR A 233 -34.45 -8.91 1.98
CA THR A 233 -33.34 -9.78 2.40
C THR A 233 -32.17 -9.75 1.40
N SER A 234 -32.41 -9.45 0.12
CA SER A 234 -31.35 -9.34 -0.89
C SER A 234 -30.39 -8.18 -0.59
N LYS A 235 -30.92 -7.07 -0.05
CA LYS A 235 -30.11 -5.90 0.35
C LYS A 235 -29.28 -6.19 1.59
N ILE A 236 -29.83 -6.94 2.54
CA ILE A 236 -29.08 -7.33 3.74
C ILE A 236 -27.93 -8.26 3.38
N SER A 237 -28.19 -9.29 2.57
CA SER A 237 -27.13 -10.16 2.08
C SER A 237 -26.04 -9.37 1.36
N SER A 238 -26.41 -8.35 0.57
CA SER A 238 -25.44 -7.47 -0.09
C SER A 238 -24.58 -6.70 0.92
N ILE A 239 -25.15 -6.24 2.03
CA ILE A 239 -24.40 -5.59 3.13
C ILE A 239 -23.47 -6.60 3.81
N GLU A 240 -23.97 -7.80 4.14
CA GLU A 240 -23.17 -8.87 4.76
C GLU A 240 -21.96 -9.23 3.88
N PHE A 241 -22.15 -9.39 2.56
CA PHE A 241 -21.06 -9.65 1.61
C PHE A 241 -20.09 -8.48 1.50
N ALA A 242 -20.58 -7.23 1.49
CA ALA A 242 -19.71 -6.06 1.42
C ALA A 242 -18.85 -5.89 2.69
N LEU A 243 -19.38 -6.28 3.85
CA LEU A 243 -18.62 -6.30 5.10
C LEU A 243 -17.55 -7.40 5.13
N ASP A 244 -17.91 -8.60 4.65
CA ASP A 244 -17.03 -9.78 4.54
C ASP A 244 -15.88 -9.54 3.54
N ASP A 245 -16.15 -8.87 2.40
CA ASP A 245 -15.13 -8.58 1.37
C ASP A 245 -14.39 -7.24 1.57
N LEU A 246 -14.58 -6.57 2.72
CA LEU A 246 -13.97 -5.27 2.97
C LEU A 246 -12.44 -5.38 3.09
N LYS A 247 -11.73 -4.89 2.07
CA LYS A 247 -10.27 -4.98 1.98
C LYS A 247 -9.54 -3.71 2.39
N LEU A 248 -8.44 -3.90 3.09
CA LEU A 248 -7.47 -2.86 3.35
C LEU A 248 -6.64 -2.59 2.08
N VAL A 249 -6.92 -1.45 1.44
CA VAL A 249 -6.21 -1.01 0.23
C VAL A 249 -5.25 0.15 0.48
N GLY A 250 -5.23 0.72 1.69
CA GLY A 250 -4.40 1.88 2.00
C GLY A 250 -4.53 2.29 3.46
N VAL A 251 -3.59 3.09 3.94
CA VAL A 251 -3.54 3.53 5.33
C VAL A 251 -3.09 4.98 5.45
N ARG A 252 -3.72 5.71 6.37
CA ARG A 252 -3.36 7.09 6.70
C ARG A 252 -3.24 7.22 8.22
N PRO A 253 -2.25 7.94 8.73
CA PRO A 253 -2.17 8.22 10.16
C PRO A 253 -3.39 9.07 10.56
N LYS A 254 -3.84 8.87 11.81
CA LYS A 254 -4.77 9.82 12.44
C LYS A 254 -4.12 11.20 12.47
N PRO A 255 -4.90 12.30 12.44
CA PRO A 255 -4.36 13.65 12.59
C PRO A 255 -3.47 13.77 13.82
N GLN A 256 -2.30 14.39 13.67
CA GLN A 256 -1.30 14.51 14.73
C GLN A 256 -0.86 15.96 14.90
N TYR A 257 -0.41 16.29 16.10
CA TYR A 257 0.31 17.52 16.40
C TYR A 257 1.60 17.16 17.15
N GLU A 258 2.75 17.62 16.64
CA GLU A 258 4.07 17.27 17.18
C GLU A 258 4.28 15.75 17.34
N GLY A 259 3.78 14.96 16.38
CA GLY A 259 3.88 13.50 16.38
C GLY A 259 2.94 12.79 17.37
N LYS A 260 2.06 13.52 18.07
CA LYS A 260 1.07 12.96 18.97
C LYS A 260 -0.32 12.97 18.33
N PRO A 261 -1.08 11.86 18.38
CA PRO A 261 -2.42 11.82 17.81
C PRO A 261 -3.34 12.80 18.53
N LEU A 262 -4.21 13.45 17.76
CA LEU A 262 -5.26 14.36 18.26
C LEU A 262 -6.58 13.63 18.54
N LEU A 263 -6.72 12.42 18.03
CA LEU A 263 -7.92 11.59 18.13
C LEU A 263 -7.58 10.26 18.81
N THR A 264 -8.42 9.85 19.75
CA THR A 264 -8.37 8.56 20.43
C THR A 264 -8.78 7.41 19.51
N ALA A 265 -8.78 6.17 20.03
CA ALA A 265 -9.20 4.97 19.29
C ALA A 265 -10.62 5.10 18.73
N ASP A 266 -11.54 5.58 19.55
CA ASP A 266 -12.97 5.86 19.29
C ASP A 266 -13.23 7.19 18.57
N LEU A 267 -12.19 7.83 18.02
CA LEU A 267 -12.27 9.10 17.28
C LEU A 267 -12.83 10.28 18.10
N THR A 268 -12.65 10.23 19.42
CA THR A 268 -12.87 11.37 20.31
C THR A 268 -11.65 12.29 20.25
N PHE A 269 -11.87 13.60 20.21
CA PHE A 269 -10.82 14.59 20.25
C PHE A 269 -10.28 14.73 21.67
N GLU A 270 -9.01 14.35 21.84
CA GLU A 270 -8.30 14.44 23.11
C GLU A 270 -6.92 15.05 22.85
N PRO A 271 -6.79 16.39 22.99
CA PRO A 271 -5.55 17.07 22.67
C PRO A 271 -4.51 16.83 23.77
N PRO A 272 -3.23 16.61 23.42
CA PRO A 272 -2.15 16.54 24.38
C PRO A 272 -2.10 17.74 25.35
N ASP A 273 -1.66 17.49 26.58
CA ASP A 273 -1.51 18.46 27.68
C ASP A 273 -0.99 19.86 27.28
N PRO A 274 0.09 19.97 26.49
CA PRO A 274 0.63 21.28 26.06
C PRO A 274 -0.38 22.10 25.23
N ILE A 275 -1.18 21.42 24.41
CA ILE A 275 -2.24 22.02 23.59
C ILE A 275 -3.43 22.40 24.48
N ALA A 276 -3.84 21.49 25.36
CA ALA A 276 -4.97 21.69 26.29
C ALA A 276 -4.81 22.95 27.16
N LYS A 277 -3.56 23.27 27.54
CA LYS A 277 -3.23 24.41 28.41
C LYS A 277 -3.04 25.74 27.68
N ASN A 278 -2.99 25.75 26.35
CA ASN A 278 -2.79 26.96 25.55
C ASN A 278 -3.98 27.24 24.61
N PRO A 279 -4.87 28.18 24.95
CA PRO A 279 -6.07 28.46 24.16
C PRO A 279 -5.81 28.86 22.71
N GLN A 280 -4.73 29.60 22.44
CA GLN A 280 -4.39 30.05 21.08
C GLN A 280 -3.95 28.87 20.21
N VAL A 281 -3.08 28.01 20.76
CA VAL A 281 -2.62 26.79 20.07
C VAL A 281 -3.79 25.83 19.87
N MET A 282 -4.63 25.64 20.89
CA MET A 282 -5.84 24.84 20.80
C MET A 282 -6.74 25.28 19.65
N GLN A 283 -6.98 26.59 19.51
CA GLN A 283 -7.81 27.12 18.43
C GLN A 283 -7.20 26.85 17.05
N ALA A 284 -5.89 27.04 16.88
CA ALA A 284 -5.20 26.74 15.63
C ALA A 284 -5.25 25.24 15.28
N VAL A 285 -4.99 24.37 16.26
CA VAL A 285 -5.04 22.91 16.10
C VAL A 285 -6.44 22.44 15.71
N LEU A 286 -7.47 22.98 16.35
CA LEU A 286 -8.86 22.65 16.03
C LEU A 286 -9.25 23.09 14.62
N GLU A 287 -8.78 24.25 14.17
CA GLU A 287 -9.05 24.74 12.82
C GLU A 287 -8.38 23.83 11.78
N GLN A 288 -7.10 23.51 11.96
CA GLN A 288 -6.39 22.59 11.08
C GLN A 288 -7.02 21.19 11.06
N LEU A 289 -7.39 20.66 12.23
CA LEU A 289 -8.06 19.37 12.35
C LEU A 289 -9.41 19.38 11.62
N ARG A 290 -10.20 20.44 11.75
CA ARG A 290 -11.48 20.58 11.04
C ARG A 290 -11.30 20.59 9.53
N GLN A 291 -10.29 21.31 9.02
CA GLN A 291 -10.00 21.36 7.59
C GLN A 291 -9.57 19.98 7.06
N ASP A 292 -8.66 19.29 7.75
CA ASP A 292 -8.23 17.94 7.37
C ASP A 292 -9.40 16.94 7.40
N LEU A 293 -10.18 16.90 8.48
CA LEU A 293 -11.36 16.04 8.58
C LEU A 293 -12.39 16.36 7.48
N ALA A 294 -12.70 17.64 7.27
CA ALA A 294 -13.70 18.07 6.28
C ALA A 294 -13.32 17.66 4.87
N SER A 295 -12.04 17.78 4.51
CA SER A 295 -11.52 17.32 3.21
C SER A 295 -11.77 15.82 2.96
N ARG A 296 -11.86 15.04 4.04
CA ARG A 296 -12.09 13.59 4.03
C ARG A 296 -13.55 13.21 4.29
N GLY A 297 -14.45 14.19 4.44
CA GLY A 297 -15.88 13.95 4.70
C GLY A 297 -16.19 13.63 6.16
N PHE A 298 -15.32 14.05 7.07
CA PHE A 298 -15.51 13.95 8.50
C PHE A 298 -15.66 15.35 9.11
N PHE A 299 -16.35 15.47 10.22
CA PHE A 299 -16.48 16.75 10.92
C PHE A 299 -16.49 16.56 12.42
N LEU A 300 -15.99 17.57 13.13
CA LEU A 300 -15.88 17.54 14.57
C LEU A 300 -17.09 18.22 15.20
N GLY A 301 -17.87 17.47 15.98
CA GLY A 301 -19.05 17.96 16.70
C GLY A 301 -18.97 17.68 18.20
N PRO A 302 -19.79 18.35 19.03
CA PRO A 302 -19.94 17.97 20.43
C PRO A 302 -20.50 16.53 20.53
N ASP A 303 -20.04 15.75 21.50
CA ASP A 303 -20.65 14.45 21.76
C ASP A 303 -22.07 14.62 22.35
N ARG A 304 -22.94 13.64 22.11
CA ARG A 304 -24.35 13.70 22.52
C ARG A 304 -24.54 13.50 24.02
N ASP A 305 -23.84 12.52 24.57
CA ASP A 305 -23.96 12.16 25.99
C ASP A 305 -23.02 13.02 26.84
N HIS A 306 -21.94 13.49 26.22
CA HIS A 306 -20.90 14.32 26.82
C HIS A 306 -20.64 15.60 26.00
N PRO A 307 -21.52 16.62 26.07
CA PRO A 307 -21.39 17.85 25.28
C PRO A 307 -20.07 18.62 25.45
N GLU A 308 -19.35 18.36 26.54
CA GLU A 308 -18.00 18.88 26.81
C GLU A 308 -16.92 18.25 25.94
N LYS A 309 -17.14 17.01 25.48
CA LYS A 309 -16.26 16.28 24.58
C LYS A 309 -16.62 16.57 23.13
N ARG A 310 -15.66 16.37 22.25
CA ARG A 310 -15.87 16.46 20.81
C ARG A 310 -15.51 15.13 20.17
N ARG A 311 -16.34 14.67 19.25
CA ARG A 311 -16.12 13.45 18.48
C ARG A 311 -16.19 13.72 17.00
N VAL A 312 -15.59 12.82 16.23
CA VAL A 312 -15.74 12.81 14.78
C VAL A 312 -17.11 12.26 14.41
N TYR A 313 -17.74 12.91 13.44
CA TYR A 313 -18.93 12.45 12.75
C TYR A 313 -18.64 12.25 11.26
N SER A 314 -19.30 11.24 10.70
CA SER A 314 -19.12 10.82 9.31
C SER A 314 -20.21 11.38 8.41
N ARG A 315 -19.81 12.08 7.33
CA ARG A 315 -20.77 12.63 6.35
C ARG A 315 -21.57 11.54 5.63
N GLU A 316 -20.93 10.43 5.28
CA GLU A 316 -21.60 9.31 4.60
C GLU A 316 -22.19 8.29 5.58
N GLY A 317 -22.14 8.60 6.89
CA GLY A 317 -22.73 7.79 7.95
C GLY A 317 -21.74 6.86 8.64
N GLU A 318 -22.25 6.17 9.64
CA GLU A 318 -21.53 5.26 10.52
C GLU A 318 -22.26 3.92 10.52
N LEU A 319 -21.53 2.82 10.58
CA LEU A 319 -22.09 1.49 10.69
C LEU A 319 -21.46 0.79 11.89
N THR A 320 -22.29 0.39 12.84
CA THR A 320 -21.92 -0.49 13.94
C THR A 320 -22.33 -1.91 13.59
N VAL A 321 -21.37 -2.83 13.63
CA VAL A 321 -21.55 -4.25 13.30
C VAL A 321 -21.23 -5.07 14.54
N CYS A 322 -22.18 -5.85 15.05
CA CYS A 322 -21.95 -6.72 16.20
C CYS A 322 -22.00 -8.19 15.82
N THR A 323 -21.12 -8.98 16.42
CA THR A 323 -21.06 -10.42 16.25
C THR A 323 -21.56 -11.17 17.47
N ASN A 324 -22.01 -12.41 17.29
CA ASN A 324 -22.37 -13.35 18.35
C ASN A 324 -21.17 -13.72 19.25
N LYS A 325 -19.93 -13.41 18.84
CA LYS A 325 -18.69 -13.58 19.60
C LYS A 325 -18.37 -12.39 20.52
N GLY A 326 -19.22 -11.36 20.54
CA GLY A 326 -19.03 -10.17 21.38
C GLY A 326 -18.05 -9.15 20.80
N ILE A 327 -17.71 -9.26 19.51
CA ILE A 327 -16.90 -8.25 18.81
C ILE A 327 -17.84 -7.19 18.22
N VAL A 328 -17.47 -5.92 18.39
CA VAL A 328 -18.20 -4.77 17.83
C VAL A 328 -17.26 -3.96 16.96
N TYR A 329 -17.62 -3.81 15.69
CA TYR A 329 -16.89 -2.97 14.74
C TYR A 329 -17.62 -1.64 14.59
N HIS A 330 -16.85 -0.55 14.62
CA HIS A 330 -17.34 0.80 14.36
C HIS A 330 -16.70 1.30 13.06
N LEU A 331 -17.50 1.38 12.00
CA LEU A 331 -17.08 1.84 10.69
C LEU A 331 -17.57 3.27 10.45
N HIS A 332 -16.69 4.14 9.98
CA HIS A 332 -16.96 5.56 9.76
C HIS A 332 -16.69 5.88 8.29
N PHE A 333 -17.70 6.38 7.58
CA PHE A 333 -17.62 6.62 6.14
C PHE A 333 -17.49 8.12 5.82
N GLY A 334 -16.32 8.47 5.29
CA GLY A 334 -16.02 9.81 4.78
C GLY A 334 -16.47 9.99 3.33
N ASN A 335 -15.89 10.99 2.66
CA ASN A 335 -16.12 11.22 1.24
C ASN A 335 -15.64 10.00 0.41
N VAL A 336 -16.33 9.72 -0.70
CA VAL A 336 -15.83 8.78 -1.70
C VAL A 336 -14.50 9.33 -2.24
N PHE A 337 -13.47 8.51 -2.18
CA PHE A 337 -12.13 8.90 -2.62
C PHE A 337 -11.98 8.67 -4.11
N GLU A 338 -11.59 9.72 -4.84
CA GLU A 338 -11.20 9.66 -6.25
C GLU A 338 -9.72 10.08 -6.38
N GLY A 339 -8.91 9.20 -6.96
CA GLY A 339 -7.48 9.41 -7.15
C GLY A 339 -6.79 8.22 -7.79
N THR A 340 -5.48 8.34 -7.99
CA THR A 340 -4.63 7.24 -8.44
C THR A 340 -4.53 6.14 -7.38
N GLU A 341 -4.11 4.93 -7.75
CA GLU A 341 -3.89 3.81 -6.81
C GLU A 341 -2.94 4.21 -5.66
N GLU A 342 -1.88 4.97 -5.96
CA GLU A 342 -0.94 5.48 -4.96
C GLU A 342 -1.61 6.47 -3.99
N GLU A 343 -2.41 7.41 -4.51
CA GLU A 343 -3.16 8.34 -3.66
C GLU A 343 -4.20 7.62 -2.79
N ILE A 344 -4.76 6.50 -3.26
CA ILE A 344 -5.64 5.62 -2.46
C ILE A 344 -4.83 4.95 -1.34
N GLU A 345 -3.65 4.43 -1.64
CA GLU A 345 -2.77 3.70 -0.71
C GLU A 345 -2.23 4.60 0.42
N ILE A 346 -1.66 5.76 0.09
CA ILE A 346 -0.94 6.63 1.05
C ILE A 346 -1.66 7.95 1.39
N GLY A 347 -2.65 8.35 0.58
CA GLY A 347 -3.31 9.66 0.65
C GLY A 347 -2.71 10.71 -0.28
N LYS A 348 -3.53 11.72 -0.64
CA LYS A 348 -3.04 12.91 -1.38
C LYS A 348 -2.06 13.68 -0.49
N SER A 349 -0.81 13.81 -0.92
CA SER A 349 0.12 14.74 -0.29
C SER A 349 -0.26 16.16 -0.69
N SER A 350 -0.61 17.02 0.26
CA SER A 350 -0.96 18.43 0.02
C SER A 350 0.22 19.30 -0.44
N SER A 351 1.39 18.72 -0.71
CA SER A 351 2.66 19.45 -0.86
C SER A 351 3.34 19.35 -2.24
N LYS A 352 2.67 18.88 -3.30
CA LYS A 352 3.28 18.84 -4.65
C LYS A 352 2.57 19.65 -5.74
N ASP A 353 1.36 20.15 -5.49
CA ASP A 353 0.61 20.91 -6.51
C ASP A 353 0.86 22.43 -6.50
N GLN A 354 1.71 22.94 -5.61
CA GLN A 354 2.01 24.38 -5.53
C GLN A 354 3.25 24.84 -6.32
N GLU A 355 4.14 23.94 -6.77
CA GLU A 355 5.35 24.36 -7.51
C GLU A 355 5.17 24.42 -9.04
N GLN A 356 4.03 23.96 -9.58
CA GLN A 356 3.84 23.89 -11.05
C GLN A 356 2.90 24.96 -11.63
N LYS A 357 2.43 25.92 -10.82
CA LYS A 357 1.54 27.01 -11.29
C LYS A 357 2.19 28.40 -11.41
N ASP A 358 3.45 28.57 -10.98
CA ASP A 358 4.15 29.86 -11.05
C ASP A 358 5.18 29.96 -12.20
N SER A 359 5.07 29.12 -13.24
CA SER A 359 5.78 29.35 -14.50
C SER A 359 4.82 29.32 -15.70
N THR A 360 4.03 30.39 -15.84
CA THR A 360 3.45 30.80 -17.13
C THR A 360 4.07 32.12 -17.56
#